data_AF-A0AAJ1KL61-F1
#
_entry.id   AF-A0AAJ1KL61-F1
#
_cell.length_a   1.000
_cell.length_b   1.000
_cell.length_c   1.000
_cell.angle_alpha   90.00
_cell.angle_beta   90.00
_cell.angle_gamma   90.00
#
_symmetry.space_group_name_H-M   'P 1'
#
loop_
_entity.id
_entity.type
_entity.pdbx_description
1 polymer ?
#
loop_
_entity_poly.entity_id
_entity_poly.type
_entity_poly.pdbx_seq_one_letter_code
_entity_poly.pdbx_strand_id
1 'polypeptide(L)' 'METLLTARRKLCEQFTVLHERLLSIVRGDTVCRRLMTVLGVGPIVALGFNATVDIPAPFRNSKDVGPYLGLTPRLHQSG' A
#
# COMPACT_ATOMS: atom_id res chain seq x y z
N MET A 1 -20.70 -25.39 15.04
CA MET A 1 -20.74 -23.94 14.69
C MET A 1 -19.80 -23.10 15.56
N GLU A 2 -19.58 -23.49 16.83
CA GLU A 2 -18.70 -22.78 17.78
C GLU A 2 -17.22 -22.74 17.35
N THR A 3 -16.72 -23.78 16.67
CA THR A 3 -15.34 -23.85 16.17
C THR A 3 -15.02 -22.76 15.14
N LEU A 4 -15.91 -22.55 14.17
CA LEU A 4 -15.75 -21.51 13.15
C LEU A 4 -15.84 -20.09 13.74
N LEU A 5 -16.73 -19.88 14.71
CA LEU A 5 -16.85 -18.59 15.40
C LEU A 5 -15.60 -18.26 16.22
N THR A 6 -15.01 -19.27 16.86
CA THR A 6 -13.76 -19.13 17.61
C THR A 6 -12.59 -18.82 16.68
N ALA A 7 -12.48 -19.52 15.55
CA ALA A 7 -11.44 -19.25 14.55
C ALA A 7 -11.56 -17.82 13.97
N ARG A 8 -12.78 -17.39 13.62
CA ARG A 8 -13.03 -16.02 13.14
C ARG A 8 -12.60 -14.97 14.15
N ARG A 9 -12.96 -15.15 15.43
CA ARG A 9 -12.57 -14.24 16.51
C ARG A 9 -11.05 -14.13 16.58
N LYS A 10 -10.35 -15.26 16.53
CA LYS A 10 -8.89 -15.25 16.61
C LYS A 10 -8.24 -14.53 15.44
N LEU A 11 -8.76 -14.70 14.23
CA LEU A 11 -8.29 -13.96 13.05
C LEU A 11 -8.53 -12.46 13.19
N CYS A 12 -9.68 -12.02 13.71
CA CYS A 12 -9.94 -10.60 13.97
C CYS A 12 -9.00 -10.00 15.03
N GLU A 13 -8.71 -10.74 16.10
CA GLU A 13 -7.72 -10.32 17.10
C GLU A 13 -6.32 -10.16 16.46
N GLN A 14 -5.86 -11.16 15.71
CA GLN A 14 -4.55 -11.09 15.07
C GLN A 14 -4.48 -10.01 14.00
N PHE A 15 -5.56 -9.79 13.24
CA PHE A 15 -5.67 -8.70 12.29
C PHE A 15 -5.49 -7.34 12.98
N THR A 16 -6.12 -7.14 14.14
CA THR A 16 -6.00 -5.89 14.91
C THR A 16 -4.55 -5.65 15.36
N VAL A 17 -3.89 -6.67 15.89
CA VAL A 17 -2.48 -6.59 16.30
C VAL A 17 -1.56 -6.23 15.12
N LEU A 18 -1.77 -6.84 13.95
CA LEU A 18 -0.99 -6.52 12.75
C LEU A 18 -1.29 -5.11 12.25
N HIS A 19 -2.55 -4.68 12.33
CA HIS A 19 -2.95 -3.33 11.94
C HIS A 19 -2.28 -2.26 12.81
N GLU A 20 -2.24 -2.45 14.13
CA GLU A 20 -1.54 -1.53 15.04
C GLU A 20 -0.04 -1.42 14.76
N ARG A 21 0.61 -2.55 14.46
CA ARG A 21 2.03 -2.57 14.06
C ARG A 21 2.26 -1.82 12.75
N LEU A 22 1.39 -2.03 11.77
CA LEU A 22 1.41 -1.31 10.49
C LEU A 22 1.30 0.21 10.72
N LEU A 23 0.36 0.64 11.56
CA LEU A 23 0.19 2.06 11.91
C LEU A 23 1.42 2.64 12.63
N SER A 24 2.13 1.83 13.42
CA SER A 24 3.38 2.26 14.05
C SER A 24 4.47 2.54 13.00
N ILE A 25 4.65 1.63 12.04
CA ILE A 25 5.60 1.77 10.94
C ILE A 25 5.29 3.02 10.11
N VAL A 26 4.04 3.14 9.66
CA VAL A 26 3.59 4.24 8.79
C VAL A 26 3.72 5.61 9.46
N ARG A 27 3.56 5.70 10.79
CA ARG A 27 3.73 6.97 11.53
C ARG A 27 5.18 7.47 11.50
N GLY A 28 6.16 6.57 11.50
CA GLY A 28 7.59 6.91 11.43
C GLY A 28 8.05 7.28 10.01
N ASP A 29 7.39 6.74 8.99
CA ASP A 29 7.76 6.89 7.59
C ASP A 29 7.24 8.22 6.98
N THR A 30 8.15 9.07 6.50
CA THR A 30 7.81 10.36 5.88
C THR A 30 7.18 10.20 4.49
N VAL A 31 7.55 9.17 3.73
CA VAL A 31 6.99 8.87 2.40
C VAL A 31 5.56 8.39 2.56
N CYS A 32 5.32 7.44 3.47
CA CYS A 32 3.96 6.97 3.74
C CYS A 32 3.03 8.10 4.21
N ARG A 33 3.51 8.99 5.10
CA ARG A 33 2.74 10.17 5.53
C ARG A 33 2.41 11.10 4.37
N ARG A 34 3.35 11.31 3.45
CA ARG A 34 3.10 12.12 2.24
C ARG A 34 2.11 11.46 1.29
N LEU A 35 2.17 10.15 1.10
CA LEU A 35 1.21 9.43 0.26
C LEU A 35 -0.21 9.53 0.81
N MET A 36 -0.38 9.44 2.13
CA MET A 36 -1.69 9.55 2.79
C MET A 36 -2.33 10.95 2.74
N THR A 37 -1.64 11.98 2.23
CA THR A 37 -2.30 13.27 1.96
C THR A 37 -3.19 13.21 0.72
N VAL A 38 -3.05 12.17 -0.11
CA VAL A 38 -3.90 11.94 -1.28
C VAL A 38 -5.24 11.34 -0.81
N LEU A 39 -6.34 11.90 -1.29
CA LEU A 39 -7.68 11.41 -0.96
C LEU A 39 -7.84 9.93 -1.36
N GLY A 40 -8.27 9.10 -0.40
CA GLY A 40 -8.44 7.66 -0.59
C GLY A 40 -7.18 6.82 -0.34
N VAL A 41 -6.02 7.43 -0.05
CA VAL A 41 -4.79 6.70 0.30
C VAL A 41 -4.70 6.54 1.81
N GLY A 42 -4.98 5.33 2.29
CA GLY A 42 -4.81 4.94 3.69
C GLY A 42 -3.43 4.33 3.99
N PRO A 43 -3.17 3.96 5.25
CA PRO A 43 -1.86 3.46 5.70
C PRO A 43 -1.45 2.15 5.02
N ILE A 44 -2.40 1.26 4.73
CA ILE A 44 -2.14 -0.01 4.02
C ILE A 44 -1.70 0.27 2.58
N VAL A 45 -2.39 1.17 1.89
CA VAL A 45 -2.08 1.53 0.49
C VAL A 45 -0.75 2.26 0.43
N ALA A 46 -0.51 3.22 1.33
CA ALA A 46 0.74 3.97 1.40
C ALA A 46 1.94 3.06 1.67
N LEU A 47 1.85 2.18 2.67
CA LEU A 47 2.92 1.24 2.98
C LEU A 47 3.13 0.23 1.86
N GLY A 48 2.05 -0.32 1.30
CA GLY A 48 2.13 -1.26 0.19
C GLY A 48 2.79 -0.65 -1.04
N PHE A 49 2.42 0.59 -1.40
CA PHE A 49 3.07 1.33 -2.48
C PHE A 49 4.56 1.56 -2.17
N ASN A 50 4.88 2.05 -0.97
CA ASN A 50 6.27 2.29 -0.58
C ASN A 50 7.11 1.01 -0.62
N ALA A 51 6.57 -0.11 -0.11
CA ALA A 51 7.25 -1.40 -0.13
C ALA A 51 7.38 -2.01 -1.53
N THR A 52 6.45 -1.69 -2.45
CA THR A 52 6.51 -2.19 -3.83
C THR A 52 7.51 -1.40 -4.67
N VAL A 53 7.59 -0.08 -4.43
CA VAL A 53 8.51 0.80 -5.16
C VAL A 53 9.92 0.76 -4.57
N ASP A 54 10.03 0.71 -3.23
CA ASP A 54 11.22 0.67 -2.35
C ASP A 54 12.33 1.68 -2.72
N ILE A 55 12.98 1.50 -3.86
CA ILE A 55 14.01 2.36 -4.42
C ILE A 55 13.47 3.02 -5.70
N PRO A 56 13.10 4.32 -5.68
CA PRO A 56 12.50 4.96 -6.85
C PRO A 56 13.52 5.36 -7.93
N ALA A 57 14.83 5.25 -7.66
CA ALA A 57 15.90 5.67 -8.57
C ALA A 57 15.85 5.07 -10.00
N PRO A 58 15.36 3.84 -10.24
CA PRO A 58 15.22 3.29 -11.58
C PRO A 58 14.15 3.97 -12.45
N PHE A 59 13.18 4.68 -11.86
CA PHE A 59 12.10 5.32 -12.61
C PHE A 59 12.53 6.68 -13.16
N ARG A 60 12.60 6.82 -14.48
CA ARG A 60 12.91 8.10 -15.13
C ARG A 60 11.76 9.09 -14.99
N ASN A 61 10.51 8.61 -15.02
CA ASN A 61 9.31 9.42 -14.82
C ASN A 61 8.32 8.72 -13.89
N SER A 62 7.51 9.49 -13.15
CA SER A 62 6.43 8.92 -12.32
C SER A 62 5.40 8.09 -13.11
N LYS A 63 5.26 8.37 -14.42
CA LYS A 63 4.37 7.63 -15.33
C LYS A 63 4.83 6.18 -15.55
N ASP A 64 6.11 5.89 -15.33
CA ASP A 64 6.71 4.57 -15.55
C ASP A 64 6.36 3.59 -14.41
N VAL A 65 5.91 4.11 -13.26
CA VAL A 65 5.48 3.30 -12.11
C VAL A 65 4.21 2.52 -12.42
N GLY A 66 3.28 3.08 -13.20
CA GLY A 66 2.04 2.40 -13.58
C GLY A 66 2.30 1.08 -14.34
N PRO A 67 3.04 1.12 -15.46
CA PRO A 67 3.46 -0.06 -16.20
C PRO A 67 4.26 -1.07 -15.36
N TYR A 68 5.10 -0.60 -14.45
CA TYR A 68 5.81 -1.47 -13.51
C TYR A 68 4.86 -2.28 -12.61
N LEU A 69 3.73 -1.70 -12.22
CA LEU A 69 2.67 -2.36 -11.46
C LEU A 69 1.70 -3.17 -12.33
N GLY A 70 1.99 -3.36 -13.62
CA GLY A 70 1.15 -4.11 -14.56
C GLY A 70 -0.03 -3.32 -15.13
N LEU A 71 -0.08 -1.99 -14.95
CA LEU A 71 -1.11 -1.15 -15.55
C LEU A 71 -0.76 -0.82 -17.01
N THR A 72 -1.74 -0.89 -17.90
CA THR A 72 -1.52 -0.53 -19.31
C THR A 72 -1.19 0.96 -19.44
N PRO A 73 -0.02 1.33 -20.02
CA PRO A 73 0.32 2.74 -20.22
C PRO A 73 -0.67 3.42 -21.15
N ARG A 74 -1.02 4.67 -20.86
CA ARG A 74 -1.78 5.50 -21.79
C ARG A 74 -0.88 5.90 -22.96
N LEU A 75 -1.12 5.28 -24.11
CA LEU A 75 -0.48 5.63 -25.38
C LEU A 75 -0.97 7.01 -25.83
N HIS A 76 -0.06 7.98 -25.88
CA HIS A 76 -0.30 9.28 -26.51
C HIS A 76 0.53 9.30 -27.80
N GLN A 77 -0.07 8.86 -28.91
CA GLN A 77 0.58 8.88 -30.21
C GLN A 77 0.11 10.14 -30.95
N SER A 78 0.99 11.14 -31.02
CA SER A 78 0.81 12.32 -31.87
C SER A 78 1.27 11.92 -33.28
N GLY A 79 0.32 11.54 -34.13
CA GLY A 79 0.53 11.44 -35.56
C GLY A 79 0.39 12.81 -36.22
#